data_AF-K1KM37-F1
#
_entry.id   AF-K1KM37-F1
#
_cell.length_a   1.000
_cell.length_b   1.000
_cell.length_c   1.000
_cell.angle_alpha   90.00
_cell.angle_beta   90.00
_cell.angle_gamma   90.00
#
_symmetry.space_group_name_H-M   'P 1'
#
loop_
_entity.id
_entity.type
_entity.pdbx_description
1 polymer ?
#
loop_
_entity_poly.entity_id
_entity_poly.type
_entity_poly.pdbx_seq_one_letter_code
_entity_poly.pdbx_strand_id
1 'polypeptide(L)'
;MMIKEKWQQELSRVQLTEQQKINLMQMIDHSKRPKRHKNWTIVIAPIFVFTALFFLYLMTNDPFVSPLNQASDPVTESYENEHSAEVIRRGKHVAIISLLLILNGVLATIVFFTMKRWQKPKIRKLRETVYRWRYLLIILSPFIVYAIGSLIQMYEVDIQWLKLSIFMLINILQIVLLFYFARNRTRKVCCPHCGYSYSEKEQRKMVCKFQLELRCPSCKQKLFYSKKYRQIIGGLSMLTTPTIIFSSSFGLPISLTILSLAFYVPAMFFIVMPLYLELTEEEEFLF
;
A
#
# COMPACT_ATOMS: atom_id res chain seq x y z
N MET A 1 46.40 -2.65 -2.99
CA MET A 1 46.34 -1.37 -2.25
C MET A 1 44.87 -1.11 -1.92
N MET A 2 44.54 -1.18 -0.63
CA MET A 2 43.15 -1.27 -0.18
C MET A 2 42.47 0.09 -0.29
N ILE A 3 41.20 0.11 -0.74
CA ILE A 3 40.33 1.29 -0.83
C ILE A 3 40.42 2.18 0.43
N LYS A 4 40.65 1.57 1.59
CA LYS A 4 40.87 2.23 2.89
C LYS A 4 42.05 3.21 2.91
N GLU A 5 43.20 2.83 2.34
CA GLU A 5 44.42 3.66 2.31
C GLU A 5 44.20 4.89 1.42
N LYS A 6 43.54 4.70 0.28
CA LYS A 6 43.21 5.76 -0.67
C LYS A 6 42.23 6.77 -0.05
N TRP A 7 41.22 6.29 0.68
CA TRP A 7 40.29 7.14 1.44
C TRP A 7 40.98 7.91 2.55
N GLN A 8 41.91 7.29 3.29
CA GLN A 8 42.66 7.98 4.34
C GLN A 8 43.58 9.07 3.76
N GLN A 9 44.18 8.82 2.59
CA GLN A 9 44.98 9.80 1.88
C GLN A 9 44.14 10.99 1.38
N GLU A 10 42.97 10.73 0.79
CA GLU A 10 42.04 11.79 0.36
C GLU A 10 41.54 12.61 1.55
N LEU A 11 41.15 11.97 2.65
CA LEU A 11 40.73 12.65 3.88
C LEU A 11 41.84 13.51 4.48
N SER A 12 43.10 13.08 4.42
CA SER A 12 44.24 13.84 4.94
C SER A 12 44.53 15.13 4.16
N ARG A 13 44.09 15.22 2.90
CA ARG A 13 44.30 16.40 2.03
C ARG A 13 43.20 17.44 2.16
N VAL A 14 42.05 17.08 2.72
CA VAL A 14 40.94 18.03 2.91
C VAL A 14 41.19 18.83 4.19
N GLN A 15 41.70 20.05 4.05
CA GLN A 15 41.73 21.02 5.14
C GLN A 15 40.31 21.55 5.39
N LEU A 16 39.59 20.91 6.31
CA LEU A 16 38.28 21.37 6.77
C LEU A 16 38.46 22.55 7.72
N THR A 17 37.67 23.61 7.52
CA THR A 17 37.57 24.69 8.49
C THR A 17 36.94 24.18 9.79
N GLU A 18 37.23 24.82 10.94
CA GLU A 18 36.66 24.41 12.23
C GLU A 18 35.13 24.34 12.21
N GLN A 19 34.48 25.27 11.50
CA GLN A 19 33.02 25.25 11.32
C GLN A 19 32.53 24.01 10.55
N GLN A 20 33.27 23.55 9.54
CA GLN A 20 32.93 22.35 8.78
C GLN A 20 33.13 21.08 9.61
N LYS A 21 34.16 21.04 10.47
CA LYS A 21 34.36 19.93 11.41
C LYS A 21 33.21 19.80 12.39
N ILE A 22 32.75 20.91 12.98
CA ILE A 22 31.62 20.93 13.91
C ILE A 22 30.33 20.43 13.22
N ASN A 23 30.06 20.89 12.00
CA ASN A 23 28.90 20.44 11.22
C ASN A 23 28.96 18.94 10.87
N LEU A 24 30.14 18.43 10.49
CA LEU A 24 30.37 17.00 10.24
C LEU A 24 30.18 16.16 11.51
N MET A 25 30.70 16.64 12.63
CA MET A 25 30.61 15.95 13.92
C MET A 25 29.15 15.87 14.41
N GLN A 26 28.39 16.96 14.25
CA GLN A 26 26.95 16.98 14.51
C GLN A 26 26.17 16.05 13.57
N MET A 27 26.52 15.98 12.28
CA MET A 27 25.91 15.02 11.34
C MET A 27 26.22 13.56 11.74
N ILE A 28 27.45 13.27 12.16
CA ILE A 28 27.88 11.94 12.58
C ILE A 28 27.17 11.53 13.87
N ASP A 29 27.09 12.39 14.88
CA ASP A 29 26.39 12.09 16.12
C ASP A 29 24.87 11.94 15.92
N HIS A 30 24.27 12.71 15.00
CA HIS A 30 22.89 12.47 14.60
C HIS A 30 22.69 11.12 13.89
N SER A 31 23.71 10.62 13.19
CA SER A 31 23.67 9.32 12.52
C SER A 31 23.85 8.12 13.47
N LYS A 32 24.45 8.34 14.66
CA LYS A 32 24.71 7.32 15.70
C LYS A 32 23.51 6.98 16.59
N ARG A 33 22.30 7.50 16.30
CA ARG A 33 21.09 7.11 17.07
C ARG A 33 21.03 5.58 17.20
N PRO A 34 20.80 5.04 18.41
CA PRO A 34 20.78 3.61 18.64
C PRO A 34 19.78 2.99 17.67
N LYS A 35 20.27 2.04 16.84
CA LYS A 35 19.42 1.28 15.92
C LYS A 35 18.42 0.51 16.77
N ARG A 36 17.25 1.12 17.01
CA ARG A 36 16.14 0.51 17.73
C ARG A 36 15.88 -0.84 17.07
N HIS A 37 16.23 -1.92 17.77
CA HIS A 37 16.09 -3.27 17.26
C HIS A 37 14.60 -3.51 17.09
N LYS A 38 14.09 -3.30 15.87
CA LYS A 38 12.66 -3.45 15.59
C LYS A 38 12.33 -4.93 15.78
N ASN A 39 11.52 -5.24 16.79
CA ASN A 39 11.16 -6.60 17.13
C ASN A 39 10.19 -7.13 16.06
N TRP A 40 10.75 -7.72 15.00
CA TRP A 40 10.01 -8.19 13.82
C TRP A 40 9.07 -9.36 14.12
N THR A 41 9.23 -10.00 15.29
CA THR A 41 8.37 -11.07 15.80
C THR A 41 6.90 -10.65 15.83
N ILE A 42 6.63 -9.36 16.10
CA ILE A 42 5.27 -8.78 16.10
C ILE A 42 4.63 -8.80 14.70
N VAL A 43 5.42 -8.78 13.62
CA VAL A 43 4.91 -8.79 12.23
C VAL A 43 4.87 -10.20 11.65
N ILE A 44 5.84 -11.05 12.00
CA ILE A 44 5.98 -12.39 11.44
C ILE A 44 5.01 -13.38 12.10
N ALA A 45 4.83 -13.31 13.43
CA ALA A 45 3.97 -14.25 14.15
C ALA A 45 2.50 -14.21 13.69
N PRO A 46 1.87 -13.04 13.46
CA PRO A 46 0.51 -13.00 12.94
C PRO A 46 0.35 -13.70 11.59
N ILE A 47 1.33 -13.62 10.68
CA ILE A 47 1.27 -14.28 9.36
C ILE A 47 1.13 -15.79 9.51
N PHE A 48 1.98 -16.38 10.34
CA PHE A 48 1.96 -17.83 10.57
C PHE A 48 0.67 -18.26 11.27
N VAL A 49 0.20 -17.48 12.25
CA VAL A 49 -1.07 -17.75 12.94
C VAL A 49 -2.26 -17.66 11.98
N PHE A 50 -2.35 -16.60 11.17
CA PHE A 50 -3.43 -16.44 10.20
C PHE A 50 -3.38 -17.49 9.09
N THR A 51 -2.18 -17.87 8.62
CA THR A 51 -2.01 -18.96 7.66
C THR A 51 -2.42 -20.31 8.25
N ALA A 52 -2.02 -20.60 9.49
CA ALA A 52 -2.39 -21.84 10.17
C ALA A 52 -3.90 -21.90 10.43
N LEU A 53 -4.52 -20.81 10.90
CA LEU A 53 -5.97 -20.73 11.07
C LEU A 53 -6.72 -20.90 9.75
N PHE A 54 -6.19 -20.34 8.66
CA PHE A 54 -6.74 -20.54 7.31
C PHE A 54 -6.71 -22.01 6.88
N PHE A 55 -5.59 -22.70 7.06
CA PHE A 55 -5.47 -24.12 6.72
C PHE A 55 -6.32 -25.02 7.64
N LEU A 56 -6.33 -24.76 8.96
CA LEU A 56 -7.20 -25.46 9.91
C LEU A 56 -8.66 -25.33 9.49
N TYR A 57 -9.08 -24.12 9.17
CA TYR A 57 -10.43 -23.85 8.72
C TYR A 57 -10.80 -24.56 7.40
N LEU A 58 -9.88 -24.63 6.44
CA LEU A 58 -10.10 -25.40 5.21
C LEU A 58 -10.23 -26.90 5.51
N MET A 59 -9.41 -27.43 6.41
CA MET A 59 -9.41 -28.86 6.76
C MET A 59 -10.62 -29.26 7.62
N THR A 60 -11.13 -28.38 8.48
CA THR A 60 -12.27 -28.71 9.36
C THR A 60 -13.62 -28.56 8.69
N ASN A 61 -13.69 -27.86 7.55
CA ASN A 61 -14.95 -27.56 6.86
C ASN A 61 -15.10 -28.27 5.52
N ASP A 62 -14.31 -29.31 5.24
CA ASP A 62 -14.52 -30.14 4.05
C ASP A 62 -15.86 -30.89 4.22
N PRO A 63 -16.92 -30.51 3.48
CA PRO A 63 -18.20 -31.16 3.64
C PRO A 63 -18.09 -32.48 2.89
N PHE A 64 -17.84 -33.57 3.62
CA PHE A 64 -18.17 -34.91 3.15
C PHE A 64 -19.70 -34.93 2.99
N VAL A 65 -20.19 -34.53 1.81
CA VAL A 65 -21.60 -34.57 1.46
C VAL A 65 -21.94 -36.04 1.29
N SER A 66 -22.50 -36.64 2.34
CA SER A 66 -23.21 -37.91 2.20
C SER A 66 -24.35 -37.72 1.19
N PRO A 67 -24.50 -38.58 0.17
CA PRO A 67 -25.58 -38.45 -0.79
C PRO A 67 -26.93 -38.62 -0.05
N LEU A 68 -27.78 -37.60 -0.19
CA LEU A 68 -29.10 -37.56 0.42
C LEU A 68 -30.04 -38.48 -0.39
N ASN A 69 -30.46 -39.60 0.20
CA ASN A 69 -31.49 -40.47 -0.38
C ASN A 69 -32.83 -39.72 -0.40
N GLN A 70 -33.27 -39.31 -1.59
CA GLN A 70 -34.56 -38.69 -1.86
C GLN A 70 -35.69 -39.72 -1.78
N ALA A 71 -36.67 -39.48 -0.91
CA ALA A 71 -38.03 -40.01 -1.03
C ALA A 71 -39.04 -38.87 -0.80
N SER A 72 -40.11 -38.91 -1.57
CA SER A 72 -41.01 -37.84 -2.02
C SER A 72 -42.11 -37.40 -1.04
N ASP A 73 -42.29 -36.09 -0.87
CA ASP A 73 -43.54 -35.28 -0.81
C ASP A 73 -43.28 -33.93 -0.09
N PRO A 74 -44.27 -33.04 0.13
CA PRO A 74 -44.25 -31.63 -0.31
C PRO A 74 -43.16 -30.79 0.41
N VAL A 75 -41.94 -30.86 -0.10
CA VAL A 75 -40.71 -30.34 0.51
C VAL A 75 -40.18 -29.10 -0.23
N THR A 76 -40.95 -28.46 -1.12
CA THR A 76 -40.44 -27.32 -1.90
C THR A 76 -40.10 -26.10 -1.05
N GLU A 77 -40.93 -25.73 -0.07
CA GLU A 77 -40.68 -24.56 0.80
C GLU A 77 -39.58 -24.84 1.85
N SER A 78 -39.48 -26.09 2.31
CA SER A 78 -38.37 -26.54 3.18
C SER A 78 -37.04 -26.58 2.40
N TYR A 79 -37.07 -27.02 1.15
CA TYR A 79 -35.89 -27.12 0.29
C TYR A 79 -35.34 -25.75 -0.09
N GLU A 80 -36.18 -24.77 -0.41
CA GLU A 80 -35.72 -23.40 -0.69
C GLU A 80 -35.08 -22.72 0.53
N ASN A 81 -35.64 -22.96 1.73
CA ASN A 81 -35.07 -22.45 2.98
C ASN A 81 -33.73 -23.12 3.34
N GLU A 82 -33.61 -24.44 3.18
CA GLU A 82 -32.34 -25.14 3.41
C GLU A 82 -31.29 -24.78 2.36
N HIS A 83 -31.68 -24.67 1.09
CA HIS A 83 -30.79 -24.30 0.00
C HIS A 83 -30.25 -22.87 0.18
N SER A 84 -31.11 -21.91 0.52
CA SER A 84 -30.70 -20.53 0.81
C SER A 84 -29.79 -20.45 2.06
N ALA A 85 -30.08 -21.21 3.12
CA ALA A 85 -29.23 -21.28 4.31
C ALA A 85 -27.84 -21.84 3.99
N GLU A 86 -27.75 -22.86 3.15
CA GLU A 86 -26.49 -23.45 2.71
C GLU A 86 -25.69 -22.50 1.79
N VAL A 87 -26.36 -21.80 0.88
CA VAL A 87 -25.74 -20.75 0.05
C VAL A 87 -25.19 -19.62 0.92
N ILE A 88 -25.93 -19.17 1.93
CA ILE A 88 -25.46 -18.15 2.88
C ILE A 88 -24.26 -18.65 3.68
N ARG A 89 -24.29 -19.91 4.14
CA ARG A 89 -23.18 -20.54 4.88
C ARG A 89 -21.91 -20.59 4.01
N ARG A 90 -22.01 -21.09 2.78
CA ARG A 90 -20.90 -21.11 1.82
C ARG A 90 -20.40 -19.71 1.47
N GLY A 91 -21.30 -18.74 1.27
CA GLY A 91 -20.96 -17.34 1.03
C GLY A 91 -20.14 -16.72 2.17
N LYS A 92 -20.53 -16.98 3.43
CA LYS A 92 -19.75 -16.57 4.61
C LYS A 92 -18.37 -17.24 4.62
N HIS A 93 -18.30 -18.52 4.28
CA HIS A 93 -17.02 -19.23 4.29
C HIS A 93 -16.04 -18.68 3.26
N VAL A 94 -16.52 -18.42 2.04
CA VAL A 94 -15.72 -17.84 0.95
C VAL A 94 -15.27 -16.41 1.29
N ALA A 95 -16.12 -15.62 1.95
CA ALA A 95 -15.77 -14.28 2.41
C ALA A 95 -14.64 -14.29 3.46
N ILE A 96 -14.71 -15.20 4.44
CA ILE A 96 -13.67 -15.39 5.46
C ILE A 96 -12.35 -15.84 4.83
N ILE A 97 -12.39 -16.82 3.93
CA ILE A 97 -11.22 -17.32 3.18
C ILE A 97 -10.57 -16.18 2.39
N SER A 98 -11.39 -15.40 1.68
CA SER A 98 -10.90 -14.25 0.90
C SER A 98 -10.22 -13.23 1.81
N LEU A 99 -10.84 -12.87 2.95
CA LEU A 99 -10.27 -11.95 3.93
C LEU A 99 -8.93 -12.43 4.49
N LEU A 100 -8.81 -13.72 4.81
CA LEU A 100 -7.56 -14.31 5.30
C LEU A 100 -6.47 -14.32 4.23
N LEU A 101 -6.81 -14.61 2.97
CA LEU A 101 -5.86 -14.53 1.85
C LEU A 101 -5.38 -13.09 1.61
N ILE A 102 -6.27 -12.10 1.71
CA ILE A 102 -5.91 -10.68 1.65
C ILE A 102 -4.87 -10.37 2.73
N LEU A 103 -5.21 -10.67 3.99
CA LEU A 103 -4.38 -10.34 5.12
C LEU A 103 -3.01 -11.00 5.00
N ASN A 104 -2.95 -12.26 4.57
CA ASN A 104 -1.71 -12.97 4.31
C ASN A 104 -0.90 -12.35 3.16
N GLY A 105 -1.54 -12.00 2.04
CA GLY A 105 -0.87 -11.36 0.91
C GLY A 105 -0.25 -10.00 1.28
N VAL A 106 -0.99 -9.20 2.05
CA VAL A 106 -0.54 -7.91 2.58
C VAL A 106 0.67 -8.09 3.50
N LEU A 107 0.56 -9.00 4.47
CA LEU A 107 1.63 -9.23 5.43
C LEU A 107 2.87 -9.86 4.78
N ALA A 108 2.70 -10.79 3.83
CA ALA A 108 3.79 -11.38 3.06
C ALA A 108 4.53 -10.32 2.23
N THR A 109 3.79 -9.40 1.62
CA THR A 109 4.36 -8.25 0.89
C THR A 109 5.17 -7.37 1.84
N ILE A 110 4.62 -7.04 3.02
CA ILE A 110 5.34 -6.28 4.05
C ILE A 110 6.63 -6.99 4.45
N VAL A 111 6.59 -8.30 4.72
CA VAL A 111 7.78 -9.08 5.12
C VAL A 111 8.82 -9.14 4.01
N PHE A 112 8.41 -9.42 2.76
CA PHE A 112 9.32 -9.52 1.61
C PHE A 112 10.15 -8.24 1.42
N PHE A 113 9.52 -7.07 1.61
CA PHE A 113 10.20 -5.80 1.45
C PHE A 113 10.92 -5.30 2.69
N THR A 114 10.43 -5.64 3.88
CA THR A 114 11.02 -5.14 5.13
C THR A 114 12.16 -5.99 5.68
N MET A 115 12.19 -7.29 5.38
CA MET A 115 13.26 -8.15 5.87
C MET A 115 14.59 -7.83 5.17
N LYS A 116 15.56 -7.35 5.97
CA LYS A 116 16.96 -7.20 5.57
C LYS A 116 17.67 -8.54 5.37
N ARG A 117 17.17 -9.62 5.95
CA ARG A 117 17.79 -10.96 5.90
C ARG A 117 17.84 -11.55 4.48
N TRP A 118 17.03 -11.01 3.55
CA TRP A 118 16.90 -11.47 2.16
C TRP A 118 17.87 -10.73 1.22
N GLN A 119 19.10 -10.45 1.68
CA GLN A 119 20.12 -9.72 0.93
C GLN A 119 20.90 -10.56 -0.10
N LYS A 120 20.38 -11.73 -0.50
CA LYS A 120 20.98 -12.50 -1.59
C LYS A 120 20.98 -11.65 -2.88
N PRO A 121 22.05 -11.69 -3.70
CA PRO A 121 22.21 -10.78 -4.84
C PRO A 121 21.07 -10.91 -5.87
N LYS A 122 20.54 -12.11 -6.08
CA LYS A 122 19.37 -12.34 -6.95
C LYS A 122 18.10 -11.66 -6.45
N ILE A 123 17.82 -11.75 -5.14
CA ILE A 123 16.63 -11.16 -4.52
C ILE A 123 16.75 -9.63 -4.46
N ARG A 124 17.98 -9.12 -4.28
CA ARG A 124 18.25 -7.67 -4.38
C ARG A 124 17.96 -7.14 -5.78
N LYS A 125 18.44 -7.80 -6.84
CA LYS A 125 18.13 -7.43 -8.24
C LYS A 125 16.62 -7.48 -8.51
N LEU A 126 15.93 -8.51 -8.03
CA LEU A 126 14.47 -8.61 -8.15
C LEU A 126 13.79 -7.43 -7.45
N ARG A 127 14.20 -7.08 -6.23
CA ARG A 127 13.66 -5.94 -5.48
C ARG A 127 13.92 -4.61 -6.19
N GLU A 128 15.12 -4.40 -6.72
CA GLU A 128 15.47 -3.21 -7.50
C GLU A 128 14.63 -3.13 -8.79
N THR A 129 14.38 -4.27 -9.44
CA THR A 129 13.51 -4.36 -10.63
C THR A 129 12.07 -4.02 -10.25
N VAL A 130 11.47 -4.69 -9.26
CA VAL A 130 10.12 -4.38 -8.80
C VAL A 130 9.99 -2.92 -8.36
N TYR A 131 11.03 -2.36 -7.74
CA TYR A 131 11.07 -0.96 -7.35
C TYR A 131 11.17 0.00 -8.54
N ARG A 132 11.89 -0.36 -9.60
CA ARG A 132 11.91 0.41 -10.86
C ARG A 132 10.54 0.39 -11.53
N TRP A 133 9.90 -0.78 -11.56
CA TRP A 133 8.61 -1.00 -12.21
C TRP A 133 7.41 -0.59 -11.35
N ARG A 134 7.65 -0.08 -10.14
CA ARG A 134 6.59 0.17 -9.16
C ARG A 134 5.44 1.03 -9.64
N TYR A 135 5.73 2.12 -10.35
CA TYR A 135 4.69 3.05 -10.77
C TYR A 135 3.80 2.40 -11.83
N LEU A 136 4.41 1.61 -12.72
CA LEU A 136 3.68 0.80 -13.68
C LEU A 136 2.87 -0.31 -13.00
N LEU A 137 3.40 -0.96 -11.97
CA LEU A 137 2.64 -1.94 -11.18
C LEU A 137 1.47 -1.31 -10.43
N ILE A 138 1.63 -0.10 -9.87
CA ILE A 138 0.52 0.64 -9.24
C ILE A 138 -0.56 0.93 -10.27
N ILE A 139 -0.17 1.47 -11.44
CA ILE A 139 -1.10 1.82 -12.52
C ILE A 139 -1.81 0.59 -13.09
N LEU A 140 -1.10 -0.54 -13.25
CA LEU A 140 -1.67 -1.78 -13.80
C LEU A 140 -2.46 -2.59 -12.78
N SER A 141 -2.16 -2.46 -11.48
CA SER A 141 -2.82 -3.24 -10.43
C SER A 141 -4.36 -3.23 -10.49
N PRO A 142 -5.04 -2.11 -10.79
CA PRO A 142 -6.49 -2.08 -10.83
C PRO A 142 -7.06 -2.73 -12.10
N PHE A 143 -6.31 -2.71 -13.21
CA PHE A 143 -6.71 -3.39 -14.45
C PHE A 143 -6.59 -4.90 -14.33
N ILE A 144 -5.52 -5.39 -13.71
CA ILE A 144 -5.34 -6.83 -13.42
C ILE A 144 -6.49 -7.31 -12.52
N VAL A 145 -6.76 -6.54 -11.48
CA VAL A 145 -7.87 -6.77 -10.57
C VAL A 145 -9.21 -6.78 -11.29
N TYR A 146 -9.47 -5.79 -12.15
CA TYR A 146 -10.71 -5.70 -12.90
C TYR A 146 -10.87 -6.92 -13.81
N ALA A 147 -9.82 -7.31 -14.52
CA ALA A 147 -9.82 -8.50 -15.37
C ALA A 147 -10.13 -9.79 -14.59
N ILE A 148 -9.52 -9.99 -13.41
CA ILE A 148 -9.83 -11.13 -12.54
C ILE A 148 -11.29 -11.09 -12.11
N GLY A 149 -11.78 -9.92 -11.71
CA GLY A 149 -13.18 -9.74 -11.35
C GLY A 149 -14.14 -10.08 -12.50
N SER A 150 -13.90 -9.53 -13.69
CA SER A 150 -14.71 -9.78 -14.88
C SER A 150 -14.70 -11.26 -15.26
N LEU A 151 -13.56 -11.94 -15.15
CA LEU A 151 -13.47 -13.39 -15.39
C LEU A 151 -14.33 -14.17 -14.40
N ILE A 152 -14.35 -13.79 -13.12
CA ILE A 152 -15.20 -14.44 -12.12
C ILE A 152 -16.69 -14.22 -12.42
N GLN A 153 -17.04 -13.03 -12.91
CA GLN A 153 -18.42 -12.72 -13.33
C GLN A 153 -18.89 -13.56 -14.52
N MET A 154 -17.98 -13.97 -15.42
CA MET A 154 -18.31 -14.88 -16.53
C MET A 154 -18.73 -16.28 -16.08
N TYR A 155 -18.38 -16.71 -14.85
CA TYR A 155 -18.73 -18.03 -14.34
C TYR A 155 -20.10 -18.09 -13.63
N GLU A 156 -20.95 -17.08 -13.78
CA GLU A 156 -22.32 -17.02 -13.21
C GLU A 156 -22.42 -17.41 -11.72
N VAL A 157 -21.35 -17.12 -10.95
CA VAL A 157 -21.38 -17.35 -9.50
C VAL A 157 -22.20 -16.21 -8.89
N ASP A 158 -23.50 -16.44 -8.70
CA ASP A 158 -24.45 -15.44 -8.20
C ASP A 158 -24.34 -15.17 -6.69
N ILE A 159 -23.12 -15.26 -6.16
CA ILE A 159 -22.84 -15.07 -4.74
C ILE A 159 -22.47 -13.59 -4.54
N GLN A 160 -23.46 -12.78 -4.19
CA GLN A 160 -23.29 -11.35 -3.85
C GLN A 160 -22.18 -11.11 -2.82
N TRP A 161 -22.00 -12.04 -1.87
CA TRP A 161 -20.92 -12.01 -0.87
C TRP A 161 -19.51 -12.21 -1.45
N LEU A 162 -19.37 -13.02 -2.50
CA LEU A 162 -18.10 -13.20 -3.20
C LEU A 162 -17.73 -11.91 -3.93
N LYS A 163 -18.69 -11.29 -4.62
CA LYS A 163 -18.54 -9.98 -5.29
C LYS A 163 -18.06 -8.91 -4.30
N LEU A 164 -18.69 -8.83 -3.12
CA LEU A 164 -18.27 -7.91 -2.05
C LEU A 164 -16.87 -8.22 -1.51
N SER A 165 -16.56 -9.50 -1.29
CA SER A 165 -15.26 -9.93 -0.75
C SER A 165 -14.11 -9.60 -1.70
N ILE A 166 -14.32 -9.82 -3.01
CA ILE A 166 -13.37 -9.42 -4.04
C ILE A 166 -13.23 -7.90 -4.05
N PHE A 167 -14.33 -7.14 -4.01
CA PHE A 167 -14.27 -5.68 -3.94
C PHE A 167 -13.45 -5.18 -2.72
N MET A 168 -13.64 -5.78 -1.55
CA MET A 168 -12.86 -5.43 -0.37
C MET A 168 -11.38 -5.80 -0.50
N LEU A 169 -11.07 -6.95 -1.11
CA LEU A 169 -9.69 -7.40 -1.42
C LEU A 169 -8.94 -6.38 -2.25
N ILE A 170 -9.63 -5.84 -3.24
CA ILE A 170 -9.10 -4.85 -4.16
C ILE A 170 -8.77 -3.55 -3.44
N ASN A 171 -9.72 -3.03 -2.66
CA ASN A 171 -9.52 -1.80 -1.90
C ASN A 171 -8.37 -1.94 -0.90
N ILE A 172 -8.30 -3.07 -0.18
CA ILE A 172 -7.21 -3.33 0.76
C ILE A 172 -5.86 -3.43 0.04
N LEU A 173 -5.80 -4.14 -1.10
CA LEU A 173 -4.59 -4.27 -1.90
C LEU A 173 -4.10 -2.89 -2.39
N GLN A 174 -5.01 -2.04 -2.86
CA GLN A 174 -4.70 -0.66 -3.23
C GLN A 174 -4.11 0.12 -2.06
N ILE A 175 -4.79 0.13 -0.90
CA ILE A 175 -4.30 0.80 0.32
C ILE A 175 -2.90 0.31 0.70
N VAL A 176 -2.66 -0.99 0.62
CA VAL A 176 -1.38 -1.59 1.00
C VAL A 176 -0.28 -1.22 0.02
N LEU A 177 -0.55 -1.20 -1.28
CA LEU A 177 0.39 -0.71 -2.28
C LEU A 177 0.75 0.76 -2.01
N LEU A 178 -0.25 1.59 -1.68
CA LEU A 178 -0.05 3.00 -1.36
C LEU A 178 0.87 3.20 -0.16
N PHE A 179 0.58 2.52 0.96
CA PHE A 179 1.40 2.57 2.17
C PHE A 179 2.80 2.00 1.93
N TYR A 180 2.91 0.93 1.14
CA TYR A 180 4.20 0.33 0.80
C TYR A 180 5.11 1.35 0.09
N PHE A 181 4.58 2.06 -0.90
CA PHE A 181 5.35 3.07 -1.62
C PHE A 181 5.62 4.33 -0.78
N ALA A 182 4.69 4.71 0.09
CA ALA A 182 4.83 5.88 0.95
C ALA A 182 5.91 5.66 2.02
N ARG A 183 5.98 4.44 2.58
CA ARG A 183 6.98 4.04 3.58
C ARG A 183 8.42 4.14 3.08
N ASN A 184 8.65 3.99 1.77
CA ASN A 184 9.98 4.06 1.18
C ASN A 184 10.43 5.50 0.81
N ARG A 185 9.59 6.50 1.12
CA ARG A 185 9.78 7.90 0.72
C ARG A 185 9.94 8.89 1.87
N THR A 186 10.13 8.43 3.11
CA THR A 186 10.31 9.27 4.31
C THR A 186 11.62 10.09 4.32
N ARG A 187 11.81 10.94 3.30
CA ARG A 187 12.77 12.03 3.32
C ARG A 187 12.12 13.21 4.04
N LYS A 188 12.91 13.93 4.83
CA LYS A 188 12.47 15.21 5.40
C LYS A 188 12.21 16.17 4.23
N VAL A 189 11.04 16.80 4.21
CA VAL A 189 10.72 17.85 3.24
C VAL A 189 11.38 19.13 3.73
N CYS A 190 12.29 19.67 2.94
CA CYS A 190 12.99 20.90 3.26
C CYS A 190 12.76 21.94 2.16
N CYS A 191 12.82 23.21 2.53
CA CYS A 191 12.88 24.31 1.56
C CYS A 191 14.21 24.20 0.77
N PRO A 192 14.18 24.17 -0.57
CA PRO A 192 15.40 24.11 -1.38
C PRO A 192 16.29 25.35 -1.20
N HIS A 193 15.70 26.54 -1.02
CA HIS A 193 16.47 27.77 -0.90
C HIS A 193 17.14 27.97 0.47
N CYS A 194 16.45 27.68 1.57
CA CYS A 194 16.95 27.99 2.93
C CYS A 194 17.17 26.76 3.83
N GLY A 195 16.83 25.55 3.35
CA GLY A 195 16.98 24.32 4.11
C GLY A 195 15.98 24.13 5.27
N TYR A 196 15.01 25.04 5.45
CA TYR A 196 13.99 24.93 6.51
C TYR A 196 13.23 23.61 6.39
N SER A 197 13.22 22.81 7.46
CA SER A 197 12.56 21.50 7.49
C SER A 197 11.11 21.62 7.96
N TYR A 198 10.17 21.10 7.16
CA TYR A 198 8.75 21.13 7.49
C TYR A 198 8.35 19.98 8.40
N SER A 199 7.57 20.29 9.44
CA SER A 199 6.90 19.29 10.28
C SER A 199 5.77 18.58 9.52
N GLU A 200 5.40 17.37 9.94
CA GLU A 200 4.29 16.63 9.30
C GLU A 200 2.96 17.39 9.29
N LYS A 201 2.73 18.22 10.33
CA LYS A 201 1.53 19.06 10.42
C LYS A 201 1.54 20.16 9.36
N GLU A 202 2.69 20.77 9.11
CA GLU A 202 2.85 21.79 8.06
C GLU A 202 2.73 21.17 6.67
N GLN A 203 3.35 20.00 6.46
CA GLN A 203 3.23 19.26 5.21
C GLN A 203 1.76 18.93 4.90
N ARG A 204 0.99 18.43 5.87
CA ARG A 204 -0.45 18.21 5.71
C ARG A 204 -1.19 19.48 5.36
N LYS A 205 -0.93 20.60 6.05
CA LYS A 205 -1.55 21.89 5.74
C LYS A 205 -1.21 22.38 4.33
N MET A 206 0.01 22.14 3.85
CA MET A 206 0.39 22.48 2.47
C MET A 206 -0.42 21.69 1.46
N VAL A 207 -0.53 20.37 1.63
CA VAL A 207 -1.34 19.52 0.75
C VAL A 207 -2.81 19.93 0.76
N CYS A 208 -3.39 20.17 1.93
CA CYS A 208 -4.80 20.56 2.07
C CYS A 208 -5.14 21.95 1.53
N LYS A 209 -4.15 22.83 1.33
CA LYS A 209 -4.39 24.16 0.75
C LYS A 209 -4.61 24.11 -0.75
N PHE A 210 -4.16 23.06 -1.44
CA PHE A 210 -4.27 22.92 -2.90
C PHE A 210 -3.78 24.14 -3.70
N GLN A 211 -2.84 24.91 -3.15
CA GLN A 211 -2.30 26.10 -3.80
C GLN A 211 -1.15 25.69 -4.71
N LEU A 212 -1.18 26.12 -5.98
CA LEU A 212 -0.12 25.84 -6.95
C LEU A 212 1.21 26.50 -6.53
N GLU A 213 1.11 27.71 -5.99
CA GLU A 213 2.23 28.49 -5.44
C GLU A 213 2.19 28.43 -3.90
N LEU A 214 3.25 27.89 -3.30
CA LEU A 214 3.47 27.91 -1.86
C LEU A 214 4.52 28.97 -1.53
N ARG A 215 4.52 29.49 -0.30
CA ARG A 215 5.61 30.36 0.19
C ARG A 215 6.27 29.77 1.42
N CYS A 216 7.58 29.82 1.48
CA CYS A 216 8.32 29.37 2.65
C CYS A 216 8.02 30.28 3.86
N PRO A 217 7.68 29.75 5.06
CA PRO A 217 7.47 30.58 6.24
C PRO A 217 8.77 31.26 6.73
N SER A 218 9.94 30.69 6.43
CA SER A 218 11.24 31.19 6.85
C SER A 218 11.83 32.21 5.86
N CYS A 219 12.02 31.85 4.59
CA CYS A 219 12.63 32.74 3.59
C CYS A 219 11.63 33.52 2.73
N LYS A 220 10.32 33.27 2.85
CA LYS A 220 9.22 33.90 2.06
C LYS A 220 9.30 33.74 0.54
N GLN A 221 10.29 33.02 0.03
CA GLN A 221 10.38 32.71 -1.40
C GLN A 221 9.28 31.75 -1.83
N LYS A 222 8.95 31.82 -3.13
CA LYS A 222 7.98 30.97 -3.80
C LYS A 222 8.52 29.54 -3.89
N LEU A 223 7.62 28.58 -3.78
CA LEU A 223 7.90 27.15 -3.81
C LEU A 223 6.84 26.48 -4.66
N PHE A 224 7.27 25.51 -5.46
CA PHE A 224 6.37 24.74 -6.33
C PHE A 224 6.44 23.26 -5.98
N TYR A 225 5.38 22.55 -6.35
CA TYR A 225 5.36 21.09 -6.31
C TYR A 225 6.17 20.52 -7.46
N SER A 226 7.10 19.60 -7.15
CA SER A 226 7.90 18.92 -8.17
C SER A 226 7.03 18.19 -9.22
N LYS A 227 7.52 18.07 -10.46
CA LYS A 227 6.86 17.30 -11.54
C LYS A 227 6.56 15.87 -11.08
N LYS A 228 7.52 15.27 -10.37
CA LYS A 228 7.41 13.92 -9.81
C LYS A 228 6.28 13.78 -8.80
N TYR A 229 6.12 14.75 -7.89
CA TYR A 229 5.01 14.75 -6.95
C TYR A 229 3.67 14.89 -7.66
N ARG A 230 3.55 15.82 -8.63
CA ARG A 230 2.33 15.99 -9.43
C ARG A 230 1.96 14.74 -10.23
N GLN A 231 2.93 14.08 -10.86
CA GLN A 231 2.71 12.81 -11.56
C GLN A 231 2.24 11.71 -10.61
N ILE A 232 2.83 11.63 -9.41
CA ILE A 232 2.39 10.67 -8.39
C ILE A 232 0.95 10.96 -7.99
N ILE A 233 0.62 12.21 -7.64
CA ILE A 233 -0.77 12.57 -7.29
C ILE A 233 -1.74 12.22 -8.42
N GLY A 234 -1.41 12.56 -9.66
CA GLY A 234 -2.24 12.22 -10.82
C GLY A 234 -2.45 10.71 -10.96
N GLY A 235 -1.39 9.91 -10.84
CA GLY A 235 -1.52 8.46 -10.84
C GLY A 235 -2.33 7.93 -9.64
N LEU A 236 -2.19 8.58 -8.49
CA LEU A 236 -2.91 8.23 -7.27
C LEU A 236 -4.40 8.55 -7.34
N SER A 237 -4.80 9.65 -7.99
CA SER A 237 -6.21 9.98 -8.20
C SER A 237 -6.87 9.04 -9.20
N MET A 238 -6.13 8.58 -10.23
CA MET A 238 -6.62 7.57 -11.19
C MET A 238 -6.95 6.22 -10.54
N LEU A 239 -6.40 5.90 -9.35
CA LEU A 239 -6.75 4.68 -8.63
C LEU A 239 -8.20 4.66 -8.10
N THR A 240 -8.87 5.80 -8.03
CA THR A 240 -10.30 5.86 -7.65
C THR A 240 -11.23 5.34 -8.74
N THR A 241 -10.86 5.52 -10.01
CA THR A 241 -11.67 5.13 -11.17
C THR A 241 -11.98 3.62 -11.21
N PRO A 242 -11.00 2.72 -10.98
CA PRO A 242 -11.25 1.29 -10.86
C PRO A 242 -12.28 0.93 -9.79
N THR A 243 -12.27 1.60 -8.64
CA THR A 243 -13.23 1.34 -7.55
C THR A 243 -14.65 1.65 -8.00
N ILE A 244 -14.84 2.75 -8.75
CA ILE A 244 -16.13 3.15 -9.30
C ILE A 244 -16.60 2.16 -10.38
N ILE A 245 -15.73 1.86 -11.36
CA ILE A 245 -16.03 0.95 -12.48
C ILE A 245 -16.37 -0.44 -11.96
N PHE A 246 -15.58 -0.95 -11.02
CA PHE A 246 -15.80 -2.26 -10.42
C PHE A 246 -17.11 -2.28 -9.65
N SER A 247 -17.36 -1.28 -8.81
CA SER A 247 -18.61 -1.23 -8.06
C SER A 247 -19.85 -1.23 -8.95
N SER A 248 -19.79 -0.51 -10.08
CA SER A 248 -20.88 -0.49 -11.06
C SER A 248 -21.02 -1.81 -11.82
N SER A 249 -19.91 -2.41 -12.28
CA SER A 249 -19.91 -3.67 -13.06
C SER A 249 -20.43 -4.86 -12.24
N PHE A 250 -20.21 -4.84 -10.94
CA PHE A 250 -20.62 -5.89 -10.01
C PHE A 250 -22.02 -5.72 -9.42
N GLY A 251 -22.74 -4.66 -9.81
CA GLY A 251 -24.07 -4.36 -9.26
C GLY A 251 -24.06 -4.12 -7.75
N LEU A 252 -22.96 -3.59 -7.21
CA LEU A 252 -22.88 -3.28 -5.77
C LEU A 252 -23.78 -2.07 -5.45
N PRO A 253 -24.42 -2.06 -4.26
CA PRO A 253 -25.18 -0.91 -3.80
C PRO A 253 -24.35 0.39 -3.85
N ILE A 254 -24.93 1.44 -4.43
CA ILE A 254 -24.27 2.76 -4.59
C ILE A 254 -23.82 3.32 -3.23
N SER A 255 -24.57 3.05 -2.16
CA SER A 255 -24.24 3.47 -0.80
C SER A 255 -22.88 2.92 -0.32
N LEU A 256 -22.55 1.68 -0.68
CA LEU A 256 -21.26 1.07 -0.34
C LEU A 256 -20.11 1.71 -1.14
N THR A 257 -20.34 2.04 -2.41
CA THR A 257 -19.36 2.76 -3.24
C THR A 257 -19.05 4.13 -2.66
N ILE A 258 -20.08 4.89 -2.29
CA ILE A 258 -19.95 6.22 -1.69
C ILE A 258 -19.20 6.12 -0.36
N LEU A 259 -19.55 5.15 0.49
CA LEU A 259 -18.87 4.93 1.76
C LEU A 259 -17.38 4.60 1.54
N SER A 260 -17.06 3.71 0.61
CA SER A 260 -15.68 3.35 0.26
C SER A 260 -14.88 4.57 -0.21
N LEU A 261 -15.43 5.38 -1.11
CA LEU A 261 -14.78 6.61 -1.59
C LEU A 261 -14.61 7.65 -0.46
N ALA A 262 -15.61 7.79 0.41
CA ALA A 262 -15.57 8.70 1.55
C ALA A 262 -14.48 8.35 2.56
N PHE A 263 -14.06 7.08 2.66
CA PHE A 263 -12.88 6.69 3.45
C PHE A 263 -11.57 6.78 2.64
N TYR A 264 -11.59 6.30 1.39
CA TYR A 264 -10.39 6.21 0.55
C TYR A 264 -9.82 7.60 0.22
N VAL A 265 -10.66 8.53 -0.23
CA VAL A 265 -10.22 9.86 -0.66
C VAL A 265 -9.57 10.65 0.48
N PRO A 266 -10.17 10.78 1.68
CA PRO A 266 -9.50 11.43 2.81
C PRO A 266 -8.23 10.71 3.25
N ALA A 267 -8.20 9.37 3.29
CA ALA A 267 -6.98 8.64 3.63
C ALA A 267 -5.84 8.98 2.65
N MET A 268 -6.15 9.09 1.37
CA MET A 268 -5.20 9.52 0.34
C MET A 268 -4.68 10.94 0.60
N PHE A 269 -5.57 11.89 0.88
CA PHE A 269 -5.19 13.29 1.10
C PHE A 269 -4.43 13.53 2.41
N PHE A 270 -4.88 12.94 3.51
CA PHE A 270 -4.34 13.24 4.84
C PHE A 270 -3.17 12.35 5.24
N ILE A 271 -3.08 11.13 4.72
CA ILE A 271 -2.07 10.15 5.11
C ILE A 271 -1.04 9.97 3.99
N VAL A 272 -1.50 9.74 2.76
CA VAL A 272 -0.60 9.29 1.68
C VAL A 272 0.11 10.47 1.01
N MET A 273 -0.60 11.50 0.55
CA MET A 273 0.01 12.63 -0.18
C MET A 273 1.13 13.35 0.58
N PRO A 274 1.01 13.66 1.88
CA PRO A 274 2.09 14.31 2.64
C PRO A 274 3.40 13.51 2.62
N LEU A 275 3.32 12.17 2.52
CA LEU A 275 4.50 11.29 2.50
C LEU A 275 5.27 11.34 1.17
N TYR A 276 4.66 11.87 0.10
CA TYR A 276 5.31 12.03 -1.20
C TYR A 276 5.70 13.48 -1.50
N LEU A 277 5.37 14.41 -0.61
CA LEU A 277 5.57 15.83 -0.84
C LEU A 277 7.05 16.12 -1.15
N GLU A 278 7.28 16.70 -2.32
CA GLU A 278 8.62 17.06 -2.81
C GLU A 278 8.50 18.42 -3.49
N LEU A 279 9.23 19.40 -2.93
CA LEU A 279 9.20 20.80 -3.31
C LEU A 279 10.40 21.13 -4.22
N THR A 280 10.19 22.07 -5.14
CA THR A 280 11.20 22.58 -6.07
C THR A 280 11.14 24.12 -6.12
N GLU A 281 12.22 24.73 -6.60
CA GLU A 281 12.38 26.20 -6.69
C GLU A 281 11.61 26.78 -7.88
N GLU A 282 11.55 26.03 -8.98
CA GLU A 282 10.98 26.48 -10.25
C GLU A 282 9.73 25.69 -10.63
N GLU A 283 8.82 26.33 -11.35
CA GLU A 283 7.66 25.66 -11.88
C GLU A 283 8.08 24.72 -13.04
N GLU A 284 8.17 23.43 -12.74
CA GLU A 284 8.44 22.43 -13.77
C GLU A 284 7.19 22.17 -14.62
N PHE A 285 7.26 22.26 -15.95
CA PHE A 285 6.13 21.86 -16.79
C PHE A 285 5.96 20.33 -16.81
N LEU A 286 4.71 19.87 -16.78
CA LEU A 286 4.37 18.44 -16.78
C LEU A 286 4.75 17.74 -18.09
N PHE A 287 4.94 18.49 -19.17
CA PHE A 287 5.33 18.03 -20.49
C PHE A 287 6.78 18.43 -20.75
#